data_AF-A0AAW9V4N4-F1
#
_entry.id   AF-A0AAW9V4N4-F1
#
_cell.length_a   1.000
_cell.length_b   1.000
_cell.length_c   1.000
_cell.angle_alpha   90.00
_cell.angle_beta   90.00
_cell.angle_gamma   90.00
#
_symmetry.space_group_name_H-M   'P 1'
#
loop_
_entity.id
_entity.type
_entity.pdbx_description
1 polymer ?
#
loop_
_entity_poly.entity_id
_entity_poly.type
_entity_poly.pdbx_seq_one_letter_code
_entity_poly.pdbx_strand_id
1 'polypeptide(L)' 'MLTDTKLRNLKPRDKLYKVNDREGLYVGVAS' A
#
# COMPACT_ATOMS: atom_id res chain seq x y z
N MET A 1 -4.82 6.57 -7.15
CA MET A 1 -4.84 5.39 -8.03
C MET A 1 -3.51 4.70 -7.95
N LEU A 2 -3.48 3.65 -7.16
CA LEU A 2 -2.43 2.65 -7.13
C LEU A 2 -2.48 1.90 -8.45
N THR A 3 -1.29 1.50 -8.90
CA THR A 3 -1.10 0.68 -10.09
C THR A 3 -0.35 -0.56 -9.67
N ASP A 4 -0.44 -1.62 -10.47
CA ASP A 4 0.26 -2.87 -10.23
C ASP A 4 1.77 -2.64 -9.98
N THR A 5 2.40 -1.78 -10.79
CA THR A 5 3.81 -1.39 -10.61
C THR A 5 4.09 -0.71 -9.27
N LYS A 6 3.20 0.15 -8.77
CA LYS A 6 3.37 0.79 -7.46
C LYS A 6 3.24 -0.22 -6.33
N LEU A 7 2.30 -1.15 -6.43
CA LEU A 7 2.06 -2.18 -5.42
C LEU A 7 3.27 -3.11 -5.27
N ARG A 8 3.85 -3.58 -6.38
CA ARG A 8 5.05 -4.46 -6.36
C ARG A 8 6.29 -3.79 -5.78
N ASN A 9 6.34 -2.46 -5.80
CA ASN A 9 7.46 -1.69 -5.27
C ASN A 9 7.29 -1.28 -3.80
N LEU A 10 6.14 -1.57 -3.17
CA LEU A 10 5.95 -1.33 -1.75
C LEU A 10 6.89 -2.21 -0.94
N LYS A 11 7.53 -1.62 0.07
CA LYS A 11 8.45 -2.32 0.96
C LYS A 11 7.75 -2.65 2.29
N PRO A 12 7.88 -3.88 2.81
CA PRO A 12 7.40 -4.18 4.15
C PRO A 12 8.10 -3.28 5.18
N ARG A 13 7.42 -3.06 6.30
CA ARG A 13 7.93 -2.33 7.46
C ARG A 13 7.56 -3.12 8.71
N ASP A 14 8.24 -2.85 9.82
CA ASP A 14 7.98 -3.53 11.11
C ASP A 14 6.56 -3.31 11.64
N LYS A 15 5.88 -2.24 11.20
CA LYS A 15 4.50 -1.95 11.57
C LYS A 15 3.63 -1.84 10.32
N LEU A 16 2.41 -2.36 10.42
CA LEU A 16 1.38 -2.21 9.40
C LEU A 16 1.21 -0.73 9.06
N TYR A 17 1.30 -0.41 7.78
CA TYR A 17 1.03 0.95 7.30
C TYR A 17 0.03 0.93 6.14
N LYS A 18 -0.73 2.03 6.03
CA LYS A 18 -1.76 2.19 5.00
C LYS A 18 -1.22 3.04 3.86
N VAL A 19 -1.47 2.59 2.63
CA VAL A 19 -1.25 3.36 1.40
C VAL A 19 -2.61 3.67 0.81
N ASN A 20 -2.98 4.95 0.84
CA ASN A 20 -4.29 5.38 0.35
C ASN A 20 -4.39 5.25 -1.18
N ASP A 21 -5.57 4.84 -1.62
CA ASP A 21 -6.02 4.93 -3.00
C ASP A 21 -7.12 6.01 -3.16
N ARG A 22 -8.11 5.82 -4.06
CA ARG A 22 -9.22 6.75 -4.29
C ARG A 22 -10.43 6.36 -3.46
N GLU A 23 -11.34 7.30 -3.22
CA GLU A 23 -12.65 7.04 -2.58
C GLU A 23 -12.54 6.33 -1.22
N GLY A 24 -11.48 6.62 -0.46
CA GLY A 24 -11.26 5.99 0.85
C GLY A 24 -10.76 4.54 0.82
N LEU A 25 -10.57 3.95 -0.36
CA LEU A 25 -9.87 2.67 -0.51
C LEU A 25 -8.40 2.83 -0.08
N TYR A 26 -7.84 1.80 0.54
CA TYR A 26 -6.42 1.76 0.88
C TYR A 26 -5.87 0.32 0.83
N VAL A 27 -4.54 0.21 0.76
CA VAL A 27 -3.80 -1.06 0.90
C VAL A 27 -3.04 -1.05 2.22
N GLY A 28 -3.16 -2.12 3.00
CA GLY A 28 -2.31 -2.38 4.16
C GLY A 28 -1.05 -3.12 3.73
N VAL A 29 0.12 -2.64 4.16
CA VAL A 29 1.40 -3.31 3.92
C VAL A 29 2.03 -3.68 5.25
N ALA A 30 2.36 -4.95 5.41
CA ALA A 30 3.06 -5.53 6.55
C ALA A 30 4.17 -6.46 6.05
N SER A 31 5.10 -6.81 6.94
CA SER A 31 6.12 -7.84 6.76
C SER A 31 5.51 -9.22 6.54
#